data_AF-A0A2N0I1Q1-F1
#
_entry.id   AF-A0A2N0I1Q1-F1
#
_cell.length_a   1.000
_cell.length_b   1.000
_cell.length_c   1.000
_cell.angle_alpha   90.00
_cell.angle_beta   90.00
_cell.angle_gamma   90.00
#
_symmetry.space_group_name_H-M   'P 1'
#
loop_
_entity.id
_entity.type
_entity.pdbx_description
1 polymer ?
#
loop_
_entity_poly.entity_id
_entity_poly.type
_entity_poly.pdbx_seq_one_letter_code
_entity_poly.pdbx_strand_id
1 'polypeptide(L)'
;MSDAALSSTADATLAGYRSSIDNIDAALIHILAERFRITKAVGQYKAANALPASDPGREERQIARLRKLAEDAQLDPEFSEKFLRFIIQEVIRHHEQAAGN
;
A
#
# COMPACT_ATOMS: atom_id res chain seq x y z
N MET A 1 44.75 20.97 18.36
CA MET A 1 44.90 19.87 17.37
C MET A 1 44.29 18.63 18.00
N SER A 2 43.18 18.04 17.58
CA SER A 2 42.15 18.36 16.60
C SER A 2 40.98 17.43 16.93
N ASP A 3 39.96 17.94 17.62
CA ASP A 3 38.68 17.24 17.83
C ASP A 3 37.77 17.33 16.58
N ALA A 4 38.37 17.73 15.45
CA ALA A 4 37.73 17.92 14.17
C ALA A 4 37.78 16.66 13.26
N ALA A 5 38.18 15.51 13.81
CA ALA A 5 38.30 14.26 13.04
C ALA A 5 37.08 13.32 13.16
N LEU A 6 36.06 13.66 13.97
CA LEU A 6 34.84 12.86 14.12
C LEU A 6 33.71 13.27 13.15
N SER A 7 33.99 14.17 12.19
CA SER A 7 32.98 14.80 11.32
C SER A 7 33.16 14.52 9.83
N SER A 8 33.45 13.28 9.40
CA SER A 8 33.51 13.00 7.94
C SER A 8 33.14 11.60 7.45
N THR A 9 32.29 10.85 8.14
CA THR A 9 31.59 9.71 7.52
C THR A 9 30.17 9.69 8.06
N ALA A 10 29.18 9.81 7.19
CA ALA A 10 27.77 9.58 7.57
C ALA A 10 27.68 8.32 8.44
N ASP A 11 26.94 8.38 9.55
CA ASP A 11 26.73 7.25 10.46
C ASP A 11 26.41 5.98 9.66
N ALA A 12 27.42 5.10 9.53
CA ALA A 12 27.36 3.96 8.61
C ALA A 12 26.27 2.96 9.02
N THR A 13 25.97 2.89 10.33
CA THR A 13 24.88 2.08 10.87
C THR A 13 23.54 2.63 10.41
N LEU A 14 23.32 3.94 10.58
CA LEU A 14 22.11 4.60 10.10
C LEU A 14 21.96 4.50 8.57
N ALA A 15 23.07 4.62 7.84
CA ALA A 15 23.07 4.45 6.38
C ALA A 15 22.63 3.03 5.97
N GLY A 16 23.11 2.00 6.67
CA GLY A 16 22.69 0.61 6.43
C GLY A 16 21.20 0.36 6.70
N TYR A 17 20.65 0.94 7.77
CA TYR A 17 19.21 0.88 8.03
C TYR A 17 18.39 1.57 6.94
N ARG A 18 18.81 2.75 6.49
CA ARG A 18 18.14 3.47 5.40
C ARG A 18 18.16 2.70 4.09
N SER A 19 19.30 2.11 3.73
CA SER A 19 19.38 1.26 2.53
C SER A 19 18.43 0.05 2.61
N SER A 20 18.23 -0.52 3.80
CA SER A 20 17.26 -1.59 4.00
C SER A 20 15.82 -1.10 3.84
N ILE A 21 15.49 0.09 4.35
CA ILE A 21 14.19 0.73 4.17
C ILE A 21 13.93 1.01 2.69
N ASP A 22 14.90 1.58 1.96
CA ASP A 22 14.76 1.88 0.54
C ASP A 22 14.44 0.62 -0.29
N ASN A 23 15.05 -0.52 0.06
CA ASN A 23 14.76 -1.81 -0.58
C ASN A 23 13.34 -2.31 -0.28
N ILE A 24 12.86 -2.14 0.96
CA ILE A 24 11.49 -2.49 1.34
C ILE A 24 10.51 -1.59 0.60
N ASP A 25 10.77 -0.29 0.52
CA ASP A 25 9.92 0.67 -0.18
C ASP A 25 9.82 0.35 -1.68
N ALA A 26 10.93 -0.02 -2.33
CA ALA A 26 10.92 -0.48 -3.71
C ALA A 26 10.02 -1.71 -3.89
N ALA A 27 10.13 -2.71 -2.99
CA ALA A 27 9.27 -3.89 -3.02
C ALA A 27 7.78 -3.53 -2.82
N LEU A 28 7.48 -2.63 -1.88
CA LEU A 28 6.12 -2.15 -1.64
C LEU A 28 5.52 -1.49 -2.88
N ILE A 29 6.28 -0.65 -3.59
CA ILE A 29 5.84 0.00 -4.84
C ILE A 29 5.53 -1.04 -5.92
N HIS A 30 6.39 -2.04 -6.11
CA HIS A 30 6.14 -3.10 -7.10
C HIS A 30 4.91 -3.95 -6.76
N ILE A 31 4.71 -4.29 -5.48
CA ILE A 31 3.53 -5.02 -5.02
C ILE A 31 2.26 -4.20 -5.24
N LEU A 32 2.29 -2.91 -4.90
CA LEU A 32 1.16 -2.01 -5.13
C LEU A 32 0.84 -1.87 -6.62
N ALA A 33 1.86 -1.70 -7.47
CA ALA A 33 1.68 -1.62 -8.91
C ALA A 33 0.96 -2.85 -9.47
N GLU A 34 1.36 -4.04 -9.04
CA GLU A 34 0.72 -5.29 -9.45
C GLU A 34 -0.71 -5.40 -8.91
N ARG A 35 -0.93 -5.03 -7.64
CA ARG A 35 -2.26 -4.98 -7.05
C ARG A 35 -3.19 -4.05 -7.84
N PHE A 36 -2.71 -2.86 -8.21
CA PHE A 36 -3.48 -1.90 -9.00
C PHE A 36 -3.74 -2.37 -10.44
N ARG A 37 -2.79 -3.09 -11.05
CA ARG A 37 -3.01 -3.73 -12.35
C ARG A 37 -4.20 -4.69 -12.30
N ILE A 38 -4.25 -5.53 -11.26
CA ILE A 38 -5.34 -6.48 -11.05
C ILE A 38 -6.66 -5.75 -10.77
N THR A 39 -6.67 -4.75 -9.89
CA THR A 39 -7.92 -4.03 -9.59
C THR A 39 -8.44 -3.22 -10.77
N LYS A 40 -7.60 -2.72 -11.66
CA LYS A 40 -8.04 -2.14 -12.95
C LYS A 40 -8.75 -3.17 -13.82
N ALA A 41 -8.20 -4.38 -13.94
CA ALA A 41 -8.86 -5.47 -14.67
C ALA A 41 -10.20 -5.86 -14.03
N VAL A 42 -10.30 -5.86 -12.69
CA VAL A 42 -11.58 -6.04 -11.97
C VAL A 42 -12.56 -4.92 -12.32
N GLY A 43 -12.10 -3.66 -12.41
CA GLY A 43 -12.94 -2.52 -12.78
C GLY A 43 -13.50 -2.65 -14.20
N GLN A 44 -12.65 -3.02 -15.16
CA GLN A 44 -13.06 -3.30 -16.55
C GLN A 44 -14.07 -4.44 -16.62
N TYR A 45 -13.82 -5.53 -15.88
CA TYR A 45 -14.76 -6.65 -15.80
C TYR A 45 -16.10 -6.22 -15.21
N LYS A 46 -16.09 -5.44 -14.11
CA LYS A 46 -17.32 -4.93 -13.50
C LYS A 46 -18.11 -4.06 -14.47
N ALA A 47 -17.46 -3.13 -15.16
CA ALA A 47 -18.09 -2.27 -16.16
C ALA A 47 -18.73 -3.09 -17.29
N ALA A 48 -18.00 -4.06 -17.86
CA ALA A 48 -18.51 -4.93 -18.93
C ALA A 48 -19.71 -5.80 -18.51
N ASN A 49 -19.88 -6.07 -17.21
CA ASN A 49 -20.96 -6.90 -16.66
C ASN A 49 -22.02 -6.09 -15.90
N ALA A 50 -22.03 -4.75 -16.03
CA ALA A 50 -22.93 -3.85 -15.31
C ALA A 50 -22.94 -4.07 -13.77
N LEU A 51 -21.79 -4.44 -13.20
CA LEU A 51 -21.60 -4.61 -11.76
C LEU A 51 -21.16 -3.28 -11.11
N PRO A 52 -21.58 -3.01 -9.87
CA PRO A 52 -21.23 -1.76 -9.20
C PRO A 52 -19.74 -1.67 -8.87
N ALA A 53 -19.19 -0.45 -8.99
CA ALA A 53 -17.81 -0.13 -8.65
C ALA A 53 -17.49 -0.44 -7.16
N SER A 54 -18.38 -0.03 -6.25
CA SER A 54 -18.29 -0.36 -4.82
C SER A 54 -19.03 -1.66 -4.50
N ASP A 55 -18.49 -2.41 -3.54
CA ASP A 55 -19.11 -3.58 -2.93
C ASP A 55 -18.84 -3.49 -1.42
N PRO A 56 -19.73 -2.82 -0.65
CA PRO A 56 -19.50 -2.56 0.77
C PRO A 56 -19.22 -3.82 1.59
N GLY A 57 -19.94 -4.92 1.29
CA GLY A 57 -19.73 -6.18 1.98
C GLY A 57 -18.36 -6.80 1.68
N ARG A 58 -17.85 -6.66 0.45
CA ARG A 58 -16.48 -7.09 0.12
C ARG A 58 -15.43 -6.17 0.74
N GLU A 59 -15.67 -4.88 0.82
CA GLU A 59 -14.78 -3.89 1.43
C GLU A 59 -14.63 -4.15 2.94
N GLU A 60 -15.73 -4.37 3.66
CA GLU A 60 -15.73 -4.75 5.09
C GLU A 60 -14.93 -6.02 5.35
N ARG A 61 -15.14 -7.07 4.55
CA ARG A 61 -14.38 -8.33 4.67
C ARG A 61 -12.88 -8.15 4.41
N GLN A 62 -12.51 -7.26 3.49
CA GLN A 62 -11.10 -6.93 3.26
C GLN A 62 -10.49 -6.22 4.46
N ILE A 63 -11.21 -5.24 5.02
CA ILE A 63 -10.75 -4.51 6.22
C ILE A 63 -10.55 -5.47 7.40
N ALA A 64 -11.55 -6.31 7.71
CA ALA A 64 -11.45 -7.27 8.79
C ALA A 64 -10.25 -8.24 8.60
N ARG A 65 -10.07 -8.76 7.39
CA ARG A 65 -8.94 -9.66 7.08
C ARG A 65 -7.59 -8.96 7.24
N LEU A 66 -7.44 -7.73 6.74
CA LEU A 66 -6.15 -7.03 6.82
C LEU A 66 -5.83 -6.53 8.23
N ARG A 67 -6.83 -6.15 9.03
CA ARG A 67 -6.63 -5.87 10.46
C ARG A 67 -6.03 -7.08 11.17
N LYS A 68 -6.58 -8.28 10.92
CA LYS A 68 -6.03 -9.52 11.47
C LYS A 68 -4.59 -9.77 11.02
N LEU A 69 -4.29 -9.58 9.73
CA LEU A 69 -2.92 -9.73 9.23
C LEU A 69 -1.94 -8.72 9.86
N ALA A 70 -2.40 -7.50 10.14
CA ALA A 70 -1.60 -6.50 10.84
C ALA A 70 -1.32 -6.91 12.28
N GLU A 71 -2.33 -7.38 13.02
CA GLU A 71 -2.17 -7.93 14.36
C GLU A 71 -1.15 -9.08 14.39
N ASP A 72 -1.31 -10.05 13.48
CA ASP A 72 -0.40 -11.20 13.35
C ASP A 72 1.05 -10.77 13.00
N ALA A 73 1.20 -9.66 12.27
CA ALA A 73 2.50 -9.09 11.89
C ALA A 73 3.05 -8.06 12.90
N GLN A 74 2.40 -7.87 14.05
CA GLN A 74 2.76 -6.86 15.06
C GLN A 74 2.78 -5.41 14.51
N LEU A 75 1.95 -5.15 13.50
CA LEU A 75 1.71 -3.83 12.94
C LEU A 75 0.44 -3.24 13.56
N ASP A 76 0.44 -1.94 13.84
CA ASP A 76 -0.75 -1.25 14.36
C ASP A 76 -1.98 -1.49 13.44
N PRO A 77 -3.06 -2.11 13.96
CA PRO A 77 -4.26 -2.36 13.17
C PRO A 77 -4.97 -1.09 12.75
N GLU A 78 -4.87 0.00 13.52
CA GLU A 78 -5.49 1.28 13.16
C GLU A 78 -4.79 1.93 11.97
N PHE A 79 -3.44 1.97 12.01
CA PHE A 79 -2.64 2.40 10.86
C PHE A 79 -2.94 1.56 9.61
N SER A 80 -2.99 0.24 9.77
CA SER A 80 -3.24 -0.69 8.66
C SER A 80 -4.61 -0.49 8.03
N GLU A 81 -5.64 -0.23 8.84
CA GLU A 81 -6.97 0.10 8.35
C GLU A 81 -6.98 1.43 7.59
N LYS A 82 -6.34 2.48 8.12
CA LYS A 82 -6.25 3.79 7.44
C LYS A 82 -5.58 3.64 6.07
N PHE A 83 -4.47 2.92 6.01
CA PHE A 83 -3.76 2.65 4.77
C PHE A 83 -4.63 1.85 3.78
N LEU A 84 -5.33 0.81 4.23
CA LEU A 84 -6.21 0.04 3.36
C LEU A 84 -7.38 0.87 2.85
N ARG A 85 -8.01 1.70 3.69
CA ARG A 85 -9.11 2.59 3.28
C ARG A 85 -8.67 3.53 2.17
N PHE A 86 -7.47 4.11 2.28
CA PHE A 86 -6.87 4.91 1.21
C PHE A 86 -6.75 4.12 -0.11
N ILE A 87 -6.21 2.90 -0.05
CA ILE A 87 -6.06 2.05 -1.24
C ILE A 87 -7.43 1.65 -1.84
N ILE A 88 -8.44 1.36 -1.01
CA ILE A 88 -9.78 1.01 -1.49
C ILE A 88 -10.43 2.20 -2.19
N GLN A 89 -10.35 3.40 -1.61
CA GLN A 89 -10.88 4.62 -2.21
C GLN A 89 -10.27 4.86 -3.61
N GLU A 90 -8.95 4.69 -3.73
CA GLU A 90 -8.27 4.87 -5.01
C GLU A 90 -8.67 3.80 -6.05
N VAL A 91 -8.98 2.58 -5.61
CA VAL A 91 -9.51 1.53 -6.50
C VAL A 91 -10.93 1.85 -6.97
N ILE A 92 -11.81 2.30 -6.08
CA ILE A 92 -13.18 2.67 -6.42
C ILE A 92 -13.18 3.81 -7.44
N ARG A 93 -12.35 4.84 -7.24
CA ARG A 93 -12.17 5.94 -8.20
C ARG A 93 -11.78 5.44 -9.60
N HIS A 94 -10.89 4.46 -9.68
CA HIS A 94 -10.52 3.85 -10.96
C HIS A 94 -11.65 3.02 -11.59
N HIS A 95 -12.50 2.38 -10.79
CA HIS A 95 -13.66 1.63 -11.28
C HIS A 95 -14.73 2.56 -11.83
N GLU A 96 -15.01 3.66 -11.13
CA GLU A 96 -15.94 4.71 -11.60
C GLU A 96 -15.48 5.29 -12.94
N GLN A 97 -14.19 5.55 -13.10
CA GLN A 97 -13.61 5.99 -14.38
C GLN A 97 -13.77 4.97 -15.49
N ALA A 98 -13.62 3.67 -15.19
CA ALA A 98 -13.79 2.61 -16.17
C ALA A 98 -15.27 2.42 -16.59
N ALA A 99 -16.22 2.76 -15.72
CA ALA A 99 -17.66 2.69 -15.99
C ALA A 99 -18.21 3.92 -16.73
N GLY A 100 -17.53 5.06 -16.67
CA GLY A 100 -17.92 6.32 -17.33
C GLY A 100 -17.49 6.46 -18.80
N ASN A 101 -16.84 5.44 -19.37
CA ASN A 101 -16.45 5.38 -20.78
C ASN A 101 -17.35 4.43 -21.58
#